data_AF-T1ARZ3-F1
#
_entry.id   AF-T1ARZ3-F1
#
_cell.length_a   1.000
_cell.length_b   1.000
_cell.length_c   1.000
_cell.angle_alpha   90.00
_cell.angle_beta   90.00
_cell.angle_gamma   90.00
#
_symmetry.space_group_name_H-M   'P 1'
#
loop_
_entity.id
_entity.type
_entity.pdbx_description
1 polymer ?
#
loop_
_entity_poly.entity_id
_entity_poly.type
_entity_poly.pdbx_seq_one_letter_code
_entity_poly.pdbx_strand_id
1 'polypeptide(L)'
;EPDRVRIEELQAIRDRGACAVKVFLAYAELGIMWSERGLFELMTAAARTGQIVQVHCEEGELIDGLLDKALVSGSKGPRVFADTRPPQAESAAVARTLATAAVTGACCYLTHLSCASSISQVRLARHAKTARLWAEVCLHHLLLDSTRYESTDAERY
;
A
#
# COMPACT_ATOMS: atom_id res chain seq x y z
N GLU A 1 -15.72 -3.01 10.75
CA GLU A 1 -14.40 -2.57 11.23
C GLU A 1 -13.36 -3.11 10.26
N PRO A 2 -12.60 -2.26 9.57
CA PRO A 2 -11.61 -2.70 8.58
C PRO A 2 -10.58 -3.67 9.17
N ASP A 3 -10.26 -3.53 10.45
CA ASP A 3 -9.25 -4.35 11.13
C ASP A 3 -9.75 -5.71 11.64
N ARG A 4 -11.06 -5.98 11.55
CA ARG A 4 -11.61 -7.24 12.07
C ARG A 4 -11.43 -8.36 11.05
N VAL A 5 -10.43 -9.20 11.28
CA VAL A 5 -10.18 -10.40 10.47
C VAL A 5 -10.64 -11.64 11.22
N ARG A 6 -11.48 -12.46 10.59
CA ARG A 6 -11.72 -13.84 11.02
C ARG A 6 -11.19 -14.79 9.97
N ILE A 7 -10.40 -15.78 10.38
CA ILE A 7 -9.81 -16.77 9.46
C ILE A 7 -10.91 -17.55 8.72
N GLU A 8 -12.06 -17.77 9.36
CA GLU A 8 -13.21 -18.44 8.77
C GLU A 8 -13.78 -17.65 7.59
N GLU A 9 -13.72 -16.32 7.62
CA GLU A 9 -14.16 -15.46 6.51
C GLU A 9 -13.20 -15.56 5.32
N LEU A 10 -11.89 -15.56 5.58
CA LEU A 10 -10.85 -15.78 4.58
C LEU A 10 -10.98 -17.16 3.92
N GLN A 11 -11.20 -18.20 4.72
CA GLN A 11 -11.48 -19.55 4.23
C GLN A 11 -12.74 -19.57 3.37
N ALA A 12 -13.84 -18.96 3.83
CA ALA A 12 -15.09 -18.95 3.09
C ALA A 12 -14.98 -18.28 1.71
N ILE A 13 -14.23 -17.17 1.59
CA ILE A 13 -14.00 -16.54 0.28
C ILE A 13 -13.02 -17.35 -0.58
N ARG A 14 -12.02 -18.00 0.03
CA ARG A 14 -11.11 -18.90 -0.68
C ARG A 14 -11.84 -20.08 -1.29
N ASP A 15 -12.74 -20.71 -0.54
CA ASP A 15 -13.53 -21.86 -0.98
C ASP A 15 -14.49 -21.48 -2.13
N ARG A 16 -14.80 -20.19 -2.27
CA ARG A 16 -15.53 -19.61 -3.40
C ARG A 16 -14.63 -19.21 -4.58
N GLY A 17 -13.32 -19.47 -4.51
CA GLY A 17 -12.35 -19.24 -5.57
C GLY A 17 -11.52 -17.95 -5.44
N ALA A 18 -11.68 -17.17 -4.37
CA ALA A 18 -10.87 -15.96 -4.18
C ALA A 18 -9.41 -16.31 -3.84
N CYS A 19 -8.48 -15.96 -4.73
CA CYS A 19 -7.05 -16.24 -4.58
C CYS A 19 -6.29 -15.19 -3.75
N ALA A 20 -6.86 -13.99 -3.60
CA ALA A 20 -6.22 -12.87 -2.95
C ALA A 20 -7.23 -11.96 -2.23
N VAL A 21 -6.72 -11.16 -1.29
CA VAL A 21 -7.46 -10.09 -0.60
C VAL A 21 -6.67 -8.80 -0.72
N LYS A 22 -7.35 -7.69 -0.98
CA LYS A 22 -6.76 -6.35 -1.13
C LYS A 22 -7.01 -5.50 0.11
N VAL A 23 -5.97 -4.82 0.57
CA VAL A 23 -6.01 -3.87 1.68
C VAL A 23 -5.29 -2.56 1.35
N PHE A 24 -5.59 -1.53 2.13
CA PHE A 24 -5.07 -0.17 1.98
C PHE A 24 -4.45 0.29 3.30
N LEU A 25 -3.24 0.84 3.25
CA LEU A 25 -2.54 1.44 4.40
C LEU A 25 -2.67 2.98 4.44
N ALA A 26 -3.50 3.51 3.55
CA ALA A 26 -3.90 4.91 3.45
C ALA A 26 -5.42 5.00 3.26
N TYR A 27 -5.92 6.20 3.01
CA TYR A 27 -7.34 6.53 2.83
C TYR A 27 -8.17 6.40 4.12
N ALA A 28 -7.70 7.01 5.21
CA ALA A 28 -8.42 7.07 6.48
C ALA A 28 -9.80 7.75 6.30
N GLU A 29 -9.86 8.78 5.46
CA GLU A 29 -11.06 9.53 5.10
C GLU A 29 -12.14 8.67 4.43
N LEU A 30 -11.75 7.56 3.79
CA LEU A 30 -12.68 6.60 3.18
C LEU A 30 -13.05 5.46 4.13
N GLY A 31 -12.46 5.39 5.33
CA GLY A 31 -12.71 4.33 6.32
C GLY A 31 -12.21 2.95 5.89
N ILE A 32 -11.31 2.88 4.91
CA ILE A 32 -10.74 1.63 4.37
C ILE A 32 -9.28 1.42 4.78
N MET A 33 -8.68 2.37 5.50
CA MET A 33 -7.32 2.24 6.01
C MET A 33 -7.25 1.17 7.08
N TRP A 34 -6.27 0.28 6.94
CA TRP A 34 -5.98 -0.78 7.91
C TRP A 34 -4.90 -0.32 8.89
N SER A 35 -5.06 -0.66 10.16
CA SER A 35 -3.99 -0.49 11.13
C SER A 35 -2.87 -1.51 10.92
N GLU A 36 -1.69 -1.23 11.49
CA GLU A 36 -0.57 -2.18 11.50
C GLU A 36 -0.96 -3.50 12.17
N ARG A 37 -1.75 -3.43 13.25
CA ARG A 37 -2.30 -4.62 13.92
C ARG A 37 -3.23 -5.39 12.99
N GLY A 38 -4.14 -4.72 12.30
CA GLY A 38 -5.05 -5.34 11.34
C GLY A 38 -4.29 -6.06 10.22
N LEU A 39 -3.27 -5.41 9.65
CA LEU A 39 -2.41 -6.00 8.61
C LEU A 39 -1.71 -7.28 9.12
N PHE A 40 -1.16 -7.24 10.34
CA PHE A 40 -0.53 -8.41 10.95
C PHE A 40 -1.49 -9.58 11.13
N GLU A 41 -2.69 -9.34 11.65
CA GLU A 41 -3.71 -10.38 11.83
C GLU A 41 -4.16 -10.96 10.49
N LEU A 42 -4.37 -10.11 9.47
CA LEU A 42 -4.70 -10.56 8.12
C LEU A 42 -3.61 -11.43 7.52
N MET A 43 -2.36 -10.96 7.56
CA MET A 43 -1.23 -11.69 7.01
C MET A 43 -1.03 -13.03 7.73
N THR A 44 -1.19 -13.06 9.05
CA THR A 44 -1.16 -14.30 9.84
C THR A 44 -2.23 -15.29 9.39
N ALA A 45 -3.47 -14.83 9.18
CA ALA A 45 -4.55 -15.67 8.69
C ALA A 45 -4.33 -16.11 7.24
N ALA A 46 -3.88 -15.21 6.36
CA ALA A 46 -3.60 -15.49 4.95
C ALA A 46 -2.45 -16.50 4.76
N ALA A 47 -1.44 -16.48 5.62
CA ALA A 47 -0.37 -17.48 5.64
C ALA A 47 -0.93 -18.90 5.89
N ARG A 48 -1.98 -19.03 6.70
CA ARG A 48 -2.65 -20.32 6.99
C ARG A 48 -3.61 -20.75 5.87
N THR A 49 -4.27 -19.81 5.20
CA THR A 49 -5.19 -20.12 4.09
C THR A 49 -4.48 -20.23 2.74
N GLY A 50 -3.25 -19.76 2.63
CA GLY A 50 -2.47 -19.75 1.39
C GLY A 50 -2.94 -18.69 0.39
N GLN A 51 -3.73 -17.71 0.81
CA GLN A 51 -4.16 -16.58 -0.04
C GLN A 51 -3.09 -15.49 -0.10
N ILE A 52 -3.10 -14.71 -1.16
CA ILE A 52 -2.17 -13.59 -1.35
C ILE A 52 -2.78 -12.32 -0.75
N VAL A 53 -1.99 -11.58 0.03
CA VAL A 53 -2.38 -10.25 0.51
C VAL A 53 -1.85 -9.19 -0.46
N GLN A 54 -2.75 -8.54 -1.18
CA GLN A 54 -2.44 -7.38 -2.01
C GLN A 54 -2.49 -6.11 -1.16
N VAL A 55 -1.45 -5.27 -1.23
CA VAL A 55 -1.31 -4.10 -0.35
C VAL A 55 -1.11 -2.85 -1.18
N HIS A 56 -1.96 -1.85 -0.97
CA HIS A 56 -1.69 -0.47 -1.37
C HIS A 56 -0.82 0.14 -0.26
N CYS A 57 0.44 0.42 -0.59
CA CYS A 57 1.45 0.84 0.37
C CYS A 57 1.68 2.35 0.31
N GLU A 58 0.95 3.11 1.12
CA GLU A 58 1.26 4.49 1.45
C GLU A 58 1.06 4.66 2.96
N GLU A 59 1.84 5.54 3.61
CA GLU A 59 1.69 5.80 5.05
C GLU A 59 0.60 6.84 5.28
N GLY A 60 -0.62 6.38 5.58
CA GLY A 60 -1.80 7.22 5.74
C GLY A 60 -1.63 8.34 6.76
N GLU A 61 -1.06 8.05 7.93
CA GLU A 61 -0.86 9.07 8.98
C GLU A 61 0.06 10.22 8.54
N LEU A 62 1.09 9.92 7.72
CA LEU A 62 1.96 10.96 7.17
C LEU A 62 1.23 11.78 6.11
N ILE A 63 0.42 11.13 5.27
CA ILE A 63 -0.39 11.81 4.24
C ILE A 63 -1.40 12.74 4.90
N ASP A 64 -2.12 12.27 5.92
CA ASP A 64 -3.11 13.06 6.66
C ASP A 64 -2.45 14.28 7.31
N GLY A 65 -1.30 14.11 7.96
CA GLY A 65 -0.56 15.24 8.52
C GLY A 65 -0.06 16.25 7.48
N LEU A 66 0.21 15.82 6.25
CA LEU A 66 0.56 16.72 5.13
C LEU A 66 -0.68 17.41 4.55
N LEU A 67 -1.80 16.69 4.44
CA LEU A 67 -3.09 17.24 4.03
C LEU A 67 -3.55 18.34 4.99
N ASP A 68 -3.46 18.11 6.30
CA ASP A 68 -3.78 19.13 7.32
C ASP A 68 -2.99 20.42 7.13
N LYS A 69 -1.67 20.31 6.87
CA LYS A 69 -0.81 21.46 6.57
C LYS A 69 -1.21 22.17 5.28
N ALA A 70 -1.54 21.41 4.24
CA ALA A 70 -1.99 21.96 2.97
C ALA A 70 -3.33 22.73 3.15
N LEU A 71 -4.26 22.18 3.93
CA LEU A 71 -5.54 22.81 4.25
C LEU A 71 -5.35 24.11 5.05
N VAL A 72 -4.52 24.10 6.09
CA VAL A 72 -4.22 25.29 6.91
C VAL A 72 -3.57 26.40 6.07
N SER A 73 -2.68 26.06 5.15
CA SER A 73 -2.03 27.02 4.25
C SER A 73 -2.92 27.51 3.10
N GLY A 74 -4.11 26.92 2.92
CA GLY A 74 -5.01 27.23 1.81
C GLY A 74 -4.51 26.70 0.46
N SER A 75 -3.53 25.80 0.45
CA SER A 75 -2.99 25.18 -0.76
C SER A 75 -4.05 24.29 -1.42
N LYS A 76 -4.26 24.46 -2.73
CA LYS A 76 -5.27 23.70 -3.50
C LYS A 76 -4.73 23.33 -4.88
N GLY A 77 -5.38 22.34 -5.51
CA GLY A 77 -5.12 21.93 -6.88
C GLY A 77 -4.35 20.61 -7.00
N PRO A 78 -4.17 20.08 -8.22
CA PRO A 78 -3.60 18.75 -8.46
C PRO A 78 -2.19 18.57 -7.89
N ARG A 79 -1.34 19.61 -7.93
CA ARG A 79 0.01 19.53 -7.35
C ARG A 79 0.02 19.22 -5.86
N VAL A 80 -0.98 19.70 -5.12
CA VAL A 80 -1.11 19.41 -3.69
C VAL A 80 -1.34 17.91 -3.45
N PHE A 81 -2.01 17.20 -4.36
CA PHE A 81 -2.18 15.75 -4.26
C PHE A 81 -0.84 15.02 -4.25
N ALA A 82 0.07 15.38 -5.16
CA ALA A 82 1.41 14.81 -5.23
C ALA A 82 2.29 15.22 -4.04
N ASP A 83 2.26 16.50 -3.67
CA ASP A 83 3.10 17.04 -2.59
C ASP A 83 2.73 16.46 -1.21
N THR A 84 1.46 16.06 -1.01
CA THR A 84 0.98 15.41 0.22
C THR A 84 1.23 13.91 0.27
N ARG A 85 1.74 13.32 -0.82
CA ARG A 85 2.07 11.89 -0.94
C ARG A 85 3.51 11.69 -1.40
N PRO A 86 4.49 12.17 -0.62
CA PRO A 86 5.88 12.11 -1.03
C PRO A 86 6.37 10.65 -1.07
N PRO A 87 7.40 10.32 -1.89
CA PRO A 87 7.92 8.95 -2.02
C PRO A 87 8.27 8.24 -0.71
N GLN A 88 8.61 9.01 0.33
CA GLN A 88 8.90 8.52 1.68
C GLN A 88 7.69 7.85 2.33
N ALA A 89 6.47 8.32 2.06
CA ALA A 89 5.24 7.73 2.58
C ALA A 89 5.03 6.32 2.01
N GLU A 90 5.20 6.16 0.69
CA GLU A 90 5.17 4.85 0.03
C GLU A 90 6.27 3.93 0.59
N SER A 91 7.51 4.42 0.62
CA SER A 91 8.66 3.65 1.05
C SER A 91 8.59 3.19 2.52
N ALA A 92 7.96 3.96 3.40
CA ALA A 92 7.72 3.57 4.79
C ALA A 92 6.70 2.43 4.87
N ALA A 93 5.57 2.56 4.16
CA ALA A 93 4.54 1.53 4.15
C ALA A 93 5.00 0.21 3.51
N VAL A 94 5.83 0.28 2.46
CA VAL A 94 6.48 -0.90 1.86
C VAL A 94 7.39 -1.60 2.88
N ALA A 95 8.24 -0.84 3.58
CA ALA A 95 9.14 -1.41 4.59
C ALA A 95 8.37 -2.15 5.69
N ARG A 96 7.32 -1.53 6.24
CA ARG A 96 6.47 -2.16 7.26
C ARG A 96 5.79 -3.41 6.73
N THR A 97 5.19 -3.35 5.54
CA THR A 97 4.51 -4.49 4.91
C THR A 97 5.46 -5.68 4.71
N LEU A 98 6.69 -5.42 4.25
CA LEU A 98 7.72 -6.45 4.08
C LEU A 98 8.16 -7.06 5.42
N ALA A 99 8.28 -6.25 6.47
CA ALA A 99 8.58 -6.72 7.82
C ALA A 99 7.44 -7.62 8.36
N THR A 100 6.18 -7.19 8.21
CA THR A 100 5.02 -8.00 8.61
C THR A 100 4.97 -9.33 7.85
N ALA A 101 5.21 -9.31 6.53
CA ALA A 101 5.27 -10.52 5.72
C ALA A 101 6.40 -11.46 6.16
N ALA A 102 7.57 -10.93 6.53
CA ALA A 102 8.68 -11.72 7.04
C ALA A 102 8.38 -12.38 8.39
N VAL A 103 7.65 -11.69 9.29
CA VAL A 103 7.24 -12.23 10.59
C VAL A 103 6.16 -13.31 10.45
N THR A 104 5.17 -13.08 9.57
CA THR A 104 3.99 -13.94 9.43
C THR A 104 4.18 -15.09 8.44
N GLY A 105 5.15 -14.98 7.53
CA GLY A 105 5.34 -15.91 6.41
C GLY A 105 4.29 -15.76 5.30
N ALA A 106 3.47 -14.72 5.34
CA ALA A 106 2.40 -14.49 4.37
C ALA A 106 2.94 -14.22 2.95
N CYS A 107 2.20 -14.67 1.94
CA CYS A 107 2.45 -14.26 0.56
C CYS A 107 1.88 -12.85 0.34
N CYS A 108 2.67 -11.92 -0.19
CA CYS A 108 2.23 -10.54 -0.42
C CYS A 108 2.49 -10.03 -1.84
N TYR A 109 1.64 -9.12 -2.29
CA TYR A 109 1.73 -8.46 -3.60
C TYR A 109 1.58 -6.95 -3.38
N LEU A 110 2.65 -6.19 -3.62
CA LEU A 110 2.64 -4.75 -3.45
C LEU A 110 2.18 -4.11 -4.77
N THR A 111 1.01 -3.50 -4.79
CA THR A 111 0.42 -2.95 -6.02
C THR A 111 1.00 -1.58 -6.34
N HIS A 112 0.99 -1.22 -7.64
CA HIS A 112 1.22 0.13 -8.16
C HIS A 112 2.34 0.94 -7.46
N LEU A 113 3.49 0.33 -7.16
CA LEU A 113 4.64 1.04 -6.62
C LEU A 113 5.09 2.12 -7.60
N SER A 114 5.45 3.29 -7.08
CA SER A 114 5.77 4.48 -7.88
C SER A 114 7.21 4.97 -7.66
N CYS A 115 7.87 4.55 -6.57
CA CYS A 115 9.19 5.07 -6.22
C CYS A 115 10.34 4.04 -6.24
N ALA A 116 11.52 4.51 -6.60
CA ALA A 116 12.73 3.69 -6.71
C ALA A 116 13.20 3.09 -5.37
N SER A 117 12.96 3.79 -4.25
CA SER A 117 13.30 3.30 -2.91
C SER A 117 12.46 2.08 -2.53
N SER A 118 11.16 2.09 -2.81
CA SER A 118 10.29 0.92 -2.61
C SER A 118 10.75 -0.28 -3.43
N ILE A 119 11.08 -0.10 -4.71
CA ILE A 119 11.61 -1.19 -5.56
C ILE A 119 12.92 -1.74 -4.99
N SER A 120 13.79 -0.88 -4.47
CA SER A 120 15.04 -1.30 -3.84
C SER A 120 14.80 -2.16 -2.61
N GLN A 121 13.84 -1.79 -1.75
CA GLN A 121 13.44 -2.59 -0.58
C GLN A 121 12.86 -3.95 -1.01
N VAL A 122 11.99 -3.99 -2.03
CA VAL A 122 11.45 -5.23 -2.60
C VAL A 122 12.55 -6.16 -3.10
N ARG A 123 13.57 -5.62 -3.80
CA ARG A 123 14.72 -6.41 -4.26
C ARG A 123 15.48 -7.02 -3.09
N LEU A 124 15.77 -6.23 -2.05
CA LEU A 124 16.46 -6.71 -0.85
C LEU A 124 15.67 -7.81 -0.14
N ALA A 125 14.35 -7.62 0.05
CA ALA A 125 13.49 -8.63 0.67
C ALA A 125 13.44 -9.94 -0.12
N ARG A 126 13.38 -9.87 -1.46
CA ARG A 126 13.46 -11.07 -2.33
C ARG A 126 14.78 -11.80 -2.19
N HIS A 127 15.89 -11.07 -2.13
CA HIS A 127 17.22 -11.67 -1.94
C HIS A 127 17.34 -12.38 -0.59
N ALA A 128 16.73 -11.82 0.47
CA ALA A 128 16.69 -12.42 1.79
C ALA A 128 15.79 -13.68 1.87
N LYS A 129 14.97 -13.96 0.84
CA LYS A 129 14.02 -15.09 0.77
C LYS A 129 13.10 -15.17 2.00
N THR A 130 12.70 -14.02 2.54
CA THR A 130 11.90 -13.93 3.78
C THR A 130 10.46 -14.37 3.58
N ALA A 131 9.87 -14.09 2.41
CA ALA A 131 8.52 -14.51 2.05
C ALA A 131 8.37 -14.55 0.52
N ARG A 132 7.30 -15.19 0.04
CA ARG A 132 6.94 -15.17 -1.38
C ARG A 132 6.27 -13.82 -1.70
N LEU A 133 6.96 -12.97 -2.44
CA LEU A 133 6.54 -11.58 -2.65
C LEU A 133 6.59 -11.11 -4.10
N TRP A 134 5.57 -10.35 -4.48
CA TRP A 134 5.44 -9.67 -5.77
C TRP A 134 5.32 -8.17 -5.58
N ALA A 135 5.67 -7.45 -6.64
CA ALA A 135 5.52 -6.01 -6.71
C ALA A 135 5.10 -5.66 -8.14
N GLU A 136 4.23 -4.68 -8.25
CA GLU A 136 3.66 -4.18 -9.49
C GLU A 136 4.01 -2.71 -9.65
N VAL A 137 4.24 -2.30 -10.90
CA VAL A 137 4.36 -0.91 -11.30
C VAL A 137 3.35 -0.67 -12.41
N CYS A 138 2.66 0.47 -12.37
CA CYS A 138 1.75 0.86 -13.43
C CYS A 138 2.53 1.54 -14.57
N LEU A 139 2.03 1.42 -15.79
CA LEU A 139 2.71 1.97 -16.98
C LEU A 139 3.00 3.48 -16.86
N HIS A 140 2.08 4.26 -16.28
CA HIS A 140 2.29 5.70 -16.10
C HIS A 140 3.44 6.04 -15.15
N HIS A 141 3.74 5.22 -14.13
CA HIS A 141 4.92 5.42 -13.28
C HIS A 141 6.25 5.14 -14.00
N LEU A 142 6.22 4.49 -15.16
CA LEU A 142 7.40 4.24 -16.00
C LEU A 142 7.57 5.28 -17.11
N LEU A 143 6.48 5.90 -17.54
CA LEU A 143 6.45 6.81 -18.70
C LEU A 143 6.30 8.29 -18.33
N LEU A 144 5.75 8.57 -17.16
CA LEU A 144 5.44 9.92 -16.69
C LEU A 144 6.13 10.17 -15.34
N ASP A 145 6.19 11.45 -14.97
CA ASP A 145 6.70 11.91 -13.69
C ASP A 145 5.82 13.05 -13.14
N SER A 146 6.17 13.54 -11.94
CA SER A 146 5.37 14.52 -11.20
C SER A 146 5.25 15.89 -11.88
N THR A 147 6.04 16.18 -12.93
CA THR A 147 5.87 17.42 -13.71
C THR A 147 4.50 17.49 -14.40
N ARG A 148 3.81 16.35 -14.58
CA ARG A 148 2.42 16.33 -15.11
C ARG A 148 1.43 17.08 -14.23
N TYR A 149 1.68 17.20 -12.93
CA TYR A 149 0.83 17.98 -12.04
C TYR A 149 0.96 19.50 -12.23
N GLU A 150 1.92 19.98 -13.04
CA GLU A 150 2.08 21.39 -13.42
C GLU A 150 1.37 21.72 -14.75
N SER A 151 0.81 20.71 -15.43
CA SER A 151 0.14 20.88 -16.72
C SER A 151 -1.26 21.49 -16.58
N THR A 152 -1.78 22.01 -17.69
CA THR A 152 -3.14 22.57 -17.76
C THR A 152 -4.24 21.51 -17.65
N ASP A 153 -3.91 20.24 -17.87
CA ASP A 153 -4.80 19.07 -17.77
C ASP A 153 -4.37 18.12 -16.64
N ALA A 154 -3.77 18.68 -15.58
CA ALA A 154 -3.21 17.94 -14.45
C ALA A 154 -4.22 17.02 -13.74
N GLU A 155 -5.52 17.29 -13.82
CA GLU A 155 -6.58 16.45 -13.26
C GLU A 155 -6.74 15.07 -13.93
N ARG A 156 -6.06 14.85 -15.07
CA ARG A 156 -6.06 13.57 -15.78
C ARG A 156 -4.98 12.60 -15.30
N TYR A 157 -4.06 13.06 -14.45
CA TYR A 157 -2.88 12.33 -14.03
C TYR A 157 -2.85 12.09 -12.52
#